data_AF-A0A9R0VGE1-F1
#
_entry.id   AF-A0A9R0VGE1-F1
#
_cell.length_a   1.000
_cell.length_b   1.000
_cell.length_c   1.000
_cell.angle_alpha   90.00
_cell.angle_beta   90.00
_cell.angle_gamma   90.00
#
_symmetry.space_group_name_H-M   'P 1'
#
loop_
_entity.id
_entity.type
_entity.pdbx_description
1 polymer ?
#
loop_
_entity_poly.entity_id
_entity_poly.type
_entity_poly.pdbx_seq_one_letter_code
_entity_poly.pdbx_strand_id
1 'polypeptide(L)'
;MVGNDWINSYLEAILDAGGAAGEISAASTAPGGGGDAAEKRRDKSSLMLRERGRFNPARYFVEEVISGFDETDLYKTWVRTSAMRSPQERNTRLENMSWRIWNLARKKKQIEGEEASRSSKKRLEREKARRDAAADLSEDLSDGEKGEHINESSIHAESTRGHMPRIGSTDAIDVWANQHKDKKLYIVLVSIHGLIRGENMELGRDSDTGGQVKYVVELARALGETPGVYRVDLLTRQISAPDVDWSYGEPTEMLSPRNSENLGDDMGESSGAYIVRIPFGPREKYIPKEQLWPHIQEFVDGALVHIMQMSKVLGEQVGNGQPVWPVVIHGHYADAGDSAALLSGALNVPMVFTGHSLGRDKLEQLLKQGRQTRDEVNATYKIMRRIEAEELCLDASEIVITSTRQEIDKQWGLYNGFDVIMERKLRARIKRGVSCYGREMPRMIPIPPGMEFSHIVPHDVDLDSEEANEVGSDSPDPPVWADIMRFFSNPRKPMILALARPDPKKNITTLVKAFGEHHELRNLANLTLIMGNRDVIDEMSSTNGAVLTSVLKLIDKYDLYGQVAYPKHHKQSEVPDIYRLAARTKGVFINCAYIEPFGLTLIEAAAYGLPMVATQNGGPVDIHRGS
;
A
#
# COMPACT_ATOMS: atom_id res chain seq x y z
N MET A 1 -9.86 56.93 19.27
CA MET A 1 -10.25 55.51 19.39
C MET A 1 -11.58 55.35 18.67
N VAL A 2 -11.50 54.96 17.40
CA VAL A 2 -12.63 54.72 16.49
C VAL A 2 -12.89 53.21 16.54
N GLY A 3 -14.09 52.82 16.95
CA GLY A 3 -14.46 51.42 17.15
C GLY A 3 -14.95 50.78 15.86
N ASN A 4 -14.31 49.66 15.49
CA ASN A 4 -14.85 48.43 14.87
C ASN A 4 -16.03 48.47 13.87
N ASP A 5 -16.18 49.54 13.08
CA ASP A 5 -17.02 49.52 11.87
C ASP A 5 -16.43 48.61 10.75
N TRP A 6 -15.15 48.22 10.87
CA TRP A 6 -14.47 47.35 9.90
C TRP A 6 -14.92 45.88 9.98
N ILE A 7 -15.41 45.40 11.13
CA ILE A 7 -15.82 43.99 11.33
C ILE A 7 -17.17 43.70 10.67
N ASN A 8 -18.09 44.66 10.68
CA ASN A 8 -19.36 44.51 9.96
C ASN A 8 -19.17 44.62 8.44
N SER A 9 -18.24 45.46 7.98
CA SER A 9 -17.83 45.51 6.57
C SER A 9 -17.21 44.18 6.09
N TYR A 10 -16.53 43.45 6.99
CA TYR A 10 -15.90 42.16 6.71
C TYR A 10 -16.92 41.02 6.58
N LEU A 11 -18.01 41.04 7.36
CA LEU A 11 -19.07 40.03 7.29
C LEU A 11 -20.01 40.23 6.09
N GLU A 12 -20.27 41.47 5.67
CA GLU A 12 -21.05 41.74 4.45
C GLU A 12 -20.28 41.36 3.17
N ALA A 13 -18.97 41.60 3.12
CA ALA A 13 -18.12 41.21 1.98
C ALA A 13 -18.05 39.68 1.76
N ILE A 14 -18.28 38.89 2.82
CA ILE A 14 -18.26 37.42 2.76
C ILE A 14 -19.60 36.84 2.29
N LEU A 15 -20.71 37.58 2.48
CA LEU A 15 -22.01 37.18 1.96
C LEU A 15 -22.19 37.54 0.48
N ASP A 16 -21.56 38.62 -0.02
CA ASP A 16 -21.62 39.03 -1.43
C ASP A 16 -20.72 38.20 -2.37
N ALA A 17 -19.62 37.61 -1.87
CA ALA A 17 -18.72 36.77 -2.68
C ALA A 17 -19.31 35.37 -3.02
N GLY A 18 -20.50 35.05 -2.51
CA GLY A 18 -21.10 33.71 -2.56
C GLY A 18 -22.11 33.45 -3.70
N GLY A 19 -22.42 34.41 -4.57
CA GLY A 19 -23.41 34.13 -5.61
C GLY A 19 -23.50 35.16 -6.74
N ALA A 20 -22.94 34.83 -7.91
CA ALA A 20 -23.66 34.89 -9.20
C ALA A 20 -22.72 34.63 -10.40
N ALA A 21 -22.89 33.50 -11.10
CA ALA A 21 -22.85 33.48 -12.56
C ALA A 21 -23.52 32.22 -13.14
N GLY A 22 -24.68 32.43 -13.76
CA GLY A 22 -25.13 31.75 -15.00
C GLY A 22 -26.62 31.36 -15.01
N GLU A 23 -27.47 31.67 -16.00
CA GLU A 23 -27.40 32.45 -17.26
C GLU A 23 -28.84 32.71 -17.83
N ILE A 24 -29.05 33.89 -18.46
CA ILE A 24 -29.73 34.27 -19.75
C ILE A 24 -31.25 34.01 -20.05
N SER A 25 -32.04 35.06 -20.38
CA SER A 25 -32.62 35.36 -21.74
C SER A 25 -33.69 36.51 -21.84
N ALA A 26 -33.45 37.43 -22.80
CA ALA A 26 -34.29 38.30 -23.70
C ALA A 26 -35.76 38.80 -23.45
N ALA A 27 -35.95 40.11 -23.81
CA ALA A 27 -37.05 40.78 -24.57
C ALA A 27 -38.30 41.46 -23.91
N SER A 28 -38.22 42.80 -23.76
CA SER A 28 -39.08 43.93 -24.22
C SER A 28 -40.63 44.03 -24.08
N THR A 29 -41.05 45.27 -23.74
CA THR A 29 -42.32 46.04 -24.01
C THR A 29 -43.37 46.24 -22.88
N ALA A 30 -43.87 47.49 -22.78
CA ALA A 30 -44.77 48.10 -21.79
C ALA A 30 -45.98 48.77 -22.52
N PRO A 31 -46.88 49.60 -21.93
CA PRO A 31 -47.42 49.73 -20.54
C PRO A 31 -48.98 49.86 -20.47
N GLY A 32 -49.58 49.84 -19.27
CA GLY A 32 -50.88 50.50 -19.01
C GLY A 32 -51.79 49.95 -17.89
N GLY A 33 -52.19 50.83 -16.95
CA GLY A 33 -53.53 50.86 -16.32
C GLY A 33 -53.76 50.06 -15.02
N GLY A 34 -54.09 50.75 -13.92
CA GLY A 34 -54.25 50.21 -12.57
C GLY A 34 -55.48 49.31 -12.31
N GLY A 35 -55.40 48.54 -11.22
CA GLY A 35 -56.50 47.77 -10.62
C GLY A 35 -56.00 46.56 -9.83
N ASP A 36 -56.15 46.63 -8.51
CA ASP A 36 -56.09 45.61 -7.44
C ASP A 36 -55.51 44.19 -7.65
N ALA A 37 -54.85 43.78 -6.56
CA ALA A 37 -54.65 42.41 -6.08
C ALA A 37 -53.56 41.52 -6.71
N ALA A 38 -52.82 40.89 -5.80
CA ALA A 38 -52.06 39.66 -5.93
C ALA A 38 -50.73 39.65 -6.73
N GLU A 39 -49.69 39.30 -5.97
CA GLU A 39 -48.52 38.51 -6.35
C GLU A 39 -47.43 39.05 -7.31
N LYS A 40 -46.21 39.00 -6.74
CA LYS A 40 -44.91 38.71 -7.36
C LYS A 40 -44.40 39.68 -8.44
N ARG A 41 -43.58 40.64 -7.99
CA ARG A 41 -42.46 41.19 -8.77
C ARG A 41 -41.13 40.61 -8.27
N ARG A 42 -40.40 39.96 -9.17
CA ARG A 42 -38.93 40.07 -9.22
C ARG A 42 -38.62 41.29 -10.08
N ASP A 43 -37.90 42.28 -9.55
CA ASP A 43 -36.62 42.71 -10.11
C ASP A 43 -35.95 43.81 -9.26
N LYS A 44 -34.61 43.72 -9.21
CA LYS A 44 -33.60 44.77 -9.05
C LYS A 44 -33.92 46.01 -8.20
N SER A 45 -33.27 46.07 -7.04
CA SER A 45 -32.44 47.22 -6.64
C SER A 45 -31.68 46.88 -5.36
N SER A 46 -30.39 46.61 -5.50
CA SER A 46 -29.42 47.07 -4.50
C SER A 46 -29.71 48.54 -4.16
N LEU A 47 -29.54 48.89 -2.88
CA LEU A 47 -29.64 50.24 -2.32
C LEU A 47 -31.06 50.72 -2.04
N MET A 48 -31.60 50.38 -0.86
CA MET A 48 -32.34 51.30 0.02
C MET A 48 -32.51 50.66 1.40
N LEU A 49 -31.46 50.66 2.21
CA LEU A 49 -31.58 50.52 3.67
C LEU A 49 -30.44 51.22 4.42
N ARG A 50 -30.05 52.38 3.88
CA ARG A 50 -29.27 53.39 4.60
C ARG A 50 -30.15 54.49 5.21
N GLU A 51 -31.46 54.30 5.26
CA GLU A 51 -32.39 55.30 5.81
C GLU A 51 -33.47 54.68 6.71
N ARG A 52 -33.11 54.41 7.96
CA ARG A 52 -33.77 54.91 9.19
C ARG A 52 -33.14 54.18 10.38
N GLY A 53 -32.66 54.97 11.33
CA GLY A 53 -31.64 54.57 12.29
C GLY A 53 -32.02 53.42 13.24
N ARG A 54 -30.96 52.74 13.68
CA ARG A 54 -30.84 51.70 14.71
C ARG A 54 -30.93 50.24 14.24
N PHE A 55 -29.95 49.83 13.44
CA PHE A 55 -29.47 48.44 13.50
C PHE A 55 -28.64 48.28 14.79
N ASN A 56 -29.00 47.33 15.66
CA ASN A 56 -28.23 47.01 16.87
C ASN A 56 -27.63 45.60 16.70
N PRO A 57 -26.33 45.49 16.36
CA PRO A 57 -25.64 44.22 16.13
C PRO A 57 -25.72 43.25 17.32
N ALA A 58 -25.79 43.78 18.55
CA ALA A 58 -25.89 42.97 19.76
C ALA A 58 -27.25 42.28 19.88
N ARG A 59 -28.33 42.91 19.38
CA ARG A 59 -29.67 42.32 19.41
C ARG A 59 -29.80 41.18 18.40
N TYR A 60 -29.25 41.37 17.20
CA TYR A 60 -29.18 40.33 16.16
C TYR A 60 -28.37 39.11 16.61
N PHE A 61 -27.20 39.32 17.22
CA PHE A 61 -26.36 38.22 17.73
C PHE A 61 -27.05 37.41 18.84
N VAL A 62 -27.79 38.06 19.74
CA VAL A 62 -28.51 37.37 20.83
C VAL A 62 -29.75 36.63 20.31
N GLU A 63 -30.54 37.24 19.43
CA GLU A 63 -31.81 36.66 18.96
C GLU A 63 -31.62 35.57 17.89
N GLU A 64 -30.55 35.56 17.09
CA GLU A 64 -30.34 34.55 16.02
C GLU A 64 -29.24 33.53 16.33
N VAL A 65 -28.15 33.92 17.01
CA VAL A 65 -26.99 33.02 17.22
C VAL A 65 -27.07 32.29 18.55
N ILE A 66 -27.62 32.92 19.60
CA ILE A 66 -27.74 32.29 20.93
C ILE A 66 -29.03 31.48 21.06
N SER A 67 -30.14 31.92 20.46
CA SER A 67 -31.43 31.22 20.56
C SER A 67 -31.47 29.89 19.78
N GLY A 68 -30.66 29.76 18.70
CA GLY A 68 -30.58 28.57 17.86
C GLY A 68 -29.56 27.52 18.31
N PHE A 69 -28.71 27.85 19.29
CA PHE A 69 -27.77 26.92 19.93
C PHE A 69 -28.27 26.64 21.35
N ASP A 70 -28.99 25.53 21.53
CA ASP A 70 -29.39 25.06 22.86
C ASP A 70 -28.18 24.49 23.61
N GLU A 71 -27.31 25.37 24.08
CA GLU A 71 -26.30 25.05 25.09
C GLU A 71 -26.19 26.23 26.05
N THR A 72 -26.71 26.03 27.27
CA THR A 72 -26.73 26.98 28.38
C THR A 72 -25.34 27.55 28.74
N ASP A 73 -24.27 26.91 28.27
CA ASP A 73 -22.89 27.27 28.56
C ASP A 73 -22.32 28.35 27.62
N LEU A 74 -22.82 28.46 26.39
CA LEU A 74 -22.42 29.52 25.45
C LEU A 74 -22.93 30.88 25.91
N TYR A 75 -24.19 30.93 26.38
CA TYR A 75 -24.77 32.13 26.97
C TYR A 75 -24.06 32.55 28.27
N LYS A 76 -23.76 31.60 29.19
CA LYS A 76 -22.97 31.89 30.40
C LYS A 76 -21.58 32.44 30.07
N THR A 77 -20.93 31.90 29.04
CA THR A 77 -19.60 32.34 28.60
C THR A 77 -19.66 33.72 27.95
N TRP A 78 -20.70 34.02 27.19
CA TRP A 78 -20.95 35.35 26.64
C TRP A 78 -21.17 36.39 27.74
N VAL A 79 -22.02 36.11 28.73
CA VAL A 79 -22.29 37.02 29.87
C VAL A 79 -21.01 37.30 30.67
N ARG A 80 -20.20 36.27 30.96
CA ARG A 80 -18.91 36.44 31.64
C ARG A 80 -17.92 37.28 30.83
N THR A 81 -17.85 37.05 29.52
CA THR A 81 -16.91 37.75 28.63
C THR A 81 -17.29 39.22 28.45
N SER A 82 -18.58 39.50 28.29
CA SER A 82 -19.11 40.87 28.11
C SER A 82 -18.98 41.73 29.37
N ALA A 83 -18.98 41.12 30.56
CA ALA A 83 -18.74 41.81 31.84
C ALA A 83 -17.26 42.12 32.16
N MET A 84 -16.31 41.70 31.30
CA MET A 84 -14.87 41.96 31.53
C MET A 84 -14.52 43.44 31.36
N ARG A 85 -13.76 43.98 32.33
CA ARG A 85 -13.37 45.40 32.38
C ARG A 85 -12.25 45.76 31.40
N SER A 86 -11.39 44.81 31.04
CA SER A 86 -10.31 45.00 30.08
C SER A 86 -10.85 44.92 28.64
N PRO A 87 -10.77 46.00 27.83
CA PRO A 87 -11.31 46.00 26.47
C PRO A 87 -10.57 45.03 25.54
N GLN A 88 -9.26 44.86 25.73
CA GLN A 88 -8.44 43.96 24.90
C GLN A 88 -8.77 42.48 25.17
N GLU A 89 -8.80 42.07 26.45
CA GLU A 89 -9.12 40.68 26.80
C GLU A 89 -10.55 40.30 26.43
N ARG A 90 -11.50 41.25 26.60
CA ARG A 90 -12.88 41.07 26.15
C ARG A 90 -12.94 40.84 24.64
N ASN A 91 -12.25 41.64 23.84
CA ASN A 91 -12.26 41.52 22.38
C ASN A 91 -11.65 40.18 21.92
N THR A 92 -10.50 39.78 22.46
CA THR A 92 -9.85 38.50 22.13
C THR A 92 -10.72 37.29 22.51
N ARG A 93 -11.42 37.36 23.66
CA ARG A 93 -12.33 36.28 24.09
C ARG A 93 -13.58 36.20 23.23
N LEU A 94 -14.14 37.32 22.81
CA LEU A 94 -15.27 37.38 21.89
C LEU A 94 -14.88 36.83 20.51
N GLU A 95 -13.70 37.19 20.01
CA GLU A 95 -13.17 36.68 18.73
C GLU A 95 -12.99 35.15 18.76
N ASN A 96 -12.36 34.62 19.80
CA ASN A 96 -12.20 33.17 19.98
C ASN A 96 -13.54 32.42 20.08
N MET A 97 -14.55 33.05 20.67
CA MET A 97 -15.89 32.47 20.75
C MET A 97 -16.60 32.46 19.39
N SER A 98 -16.48 33.54 18.60
CA SER A 98 -16.97 33.60 17.22
C SER A 98 -16.33 32.52 16.34
N TRP A 99 -15.02 32.29 16.48
CA TRP A 99 -14.33 31.19 15.79
C TRP A 99 -14.85 29.81 16.18
N ARG A 100 -15.14 29.59 17.46
CA ARG A 100 -15.71 28.31 17.93
C ARG A 100 -17.11 28.08 17.38
N ILE A 101 -17.96 29.09 17.38
CA ILE A 101 -19.32 29.00 16.83
C ILE A 101 -19.27 28.73 15.33
N TRP A 102 -18.40 29.43 14.59
CA TRP A 102 -18.18 29.20 13.15
C TRP A 102 -17.77 27.75 12.87
N ASN A 103 -16.83 27.21 13.64
CA ASN A 103 -16.36 25.84 13.46
C ASN A 103 -17.47 24.81 13.78
N LEU A 104 -18.25 25.04 14.85
CA LEU A 104 -19.37 24.18 15.22
C LEU A 104 -20.50 24.20 14.17
N ALA A 105 -20.85 25.38 13.65
CA ALA A 105 -21.84 25.53 12.59
C ALA A 105 -21.40 24.81 11.29
N ARG A 106 -20.11 24.93 10.93
CA ARG A 106 -19.54 24.22 9.78
C ARG A 106 -19.58 22.70 9.97
N LYS A 107 -19.26 22.21 11.18
CA LYS A 107 -19.31 20.78 11.52
C LYS A 107 -20.74 20.24 11.48
N LYS A 108 -21.73 21.01 11.96
CA LYS A 108 -23.15 20.65 11.85
C LYS A 108 -23.62 20.58 10.40
N LYS A 109 -23.25 21.57 9.56
CA LYS A 109 -23.58 21.57 8.12
C LYS A 109 -22.92 20.41 7.37
N GLN A 110 -21.72 19.99 7.80
CA GLN A 110 -21.05 18.80 7.27
C GLN A 110 -21.83 17.52 7.61
N ILE A 111 -22.29 17.38 8.86
CA ILE A 111 -23.12 16.26 9.30
C ILE A 111 -24.46 16.23 8.56
N GLU A 112 -25.15 17.37 8.42
CA GLU A 112 -26.39 17.48 7.65
C GLU A 112 -26.19 17.12 6.17
N GLY A 113 -25.04 17.51 5.59
CA GLY A 113 -24.65 17.11 4.22
C GLY A 113 -24.38 15.61 4.08
N GLU A 114 -23.75 14.99 5.09
CA GLU A 114 -23.53 13.54 5.15
C GLU A 114 -24.85 12.77 5.31
N GLU A 115 -25.79 13.28 6.09
CA GLU A 115 -27.14 12.70 6.27
C GLU A 115 -28.01 12.83 5.01
N ALA A 116 -27.95 13.97 4.32
CA ALA A 116 -28.59 14.16 3.02
C ALA A 116 -28.01 13.21 1.95
N SER A 117 -26.68 13.00 1.97
CA SER A 117 -26.02 12.03 1.09
C SER A 117 -26.43 10.58 1.42
N ARG A 118 -26.50 10.21 2.70
CA ARG A 118 -26.99 8.88 3.12
C ARG A 118 -28.45 8.65 2.75
N SER A 119 -29.32 9.64 2.89
CA SER A 119 -30.75 9.52 2.54
C SER A 119 -30.96 9.42 1.02
N SER A 120 -30.20 10.18 0.21
CA SER A 120 -30.22 10.05 -1.25
C SER A 120 -29.73 8.68 -1.73
N LYS A 121 -28.67 8.14 -1.10
CA LYS A 121 -28.17 6.79 -1.39
C LYS A 121 -29.22 5.71 -1.08
N LYS A 122 -29.89 5.79 0.08
CA LYS A 122 -31.00 4.88 0.43
C LYS A 122 -32.19 4.98 -0.53
N ARG A 123 -32.48 6.18 -1.06
CA ARG A 123 -33.53 6.37 -2.07
C ARG A 123 -33.15 5.70 -3.39
N LEU A 124 -31.89 5.84 -3.82
CA LEU A 124 -31.38 5.21 -5.04
C LEU A 124 -31.42 3.68 -4.93
N GLU A 125 -31.04 3.12 -3.77
CA GLU A 125 -31.11 1.67 -3.50
C GLU A 125 -32.55 1.15 -3.55
N ARG A 126 -33.52 1.91 -3.03
CA ARG A 126 -34.95 1.56 -3.13
C ARG A 126 -35.49 1.65 -4.55
N GLU A 127 -35.08 2.65 -5.33
CA GLU A 127 -35.44 2.75 -6.75
C GLU A 127 -34.81 1.63 -7.59
N LYS A 128 -33.58 1.21 -7.26
CA LYS A 128 -32.92 0.07 -7.88
C LYS A 128 -33.66 -1.24 -7.56
N ALA A 129 -33.96 -1.50 -6.29
CA ALA A 129 -34.74 -2.67 -5.90
C ALA A 129 -36.14 -2.72 -6.55
N ARG A 130 -36.78 -1.56 -6.78
CA ARG A 130 -38.04 -1.49 -7.55
C ARG A 130 -37.85 -1.78 -9.03
N ARG A 131 -36.77 -1.31 -9.65
CA ARG A 131 -36.46 -1.63 -11.05
C ARG A 131 -36.14 -3.10 -11.23
N ASP A 132 -35.36 -3.68 -10.32
CA ASP A 132 -34.99 -5.10 -10.35
C ASP A 132 -36.25 -5.97 -10.16
N ALA A 133 -37.15 -5.63 -9.22
CA ALA A 133 -38.43 -6.32 -9.07
C ALA A 133 -39.40 -6.13 -10.26
N ALA A 134 -39.34 -5.00 -10.96
CA ALA A 134 -40.13 -4.78 -12.17
C ALA A 134 -39.55 -5.52 -13.39
N ALA A 135 -38.24 -5.74 -13.43
CA ALA A 135 -37.57 -6.55 -14.44
C ALA A 135 -37.91 -8.03 -14.27
N ASP A 136 -37.88 -8.56 -13.04
CA ASP A 136 -38.29 -9.93 -12.72
C ASP A 136 -39.76 -10.19 -13.11
N LEU A 137 -40.66 -9.21 -12.91
CA LEU A 137 -42.06 -9.29 -13.34
C LEU A 137 -42.27 -9.19 -14.86
N SER A 138 -41.27 -8.68 -15.60
CA SER A 138 -41.34 -8.55 -17.07
C SER A 138 -40.77 -9.76 -17.82
N GLU A 139 -39.95 -10.59 -17.16
CA GLU A 139 -39.42 -11.83 -17.72
C GLU A 139 -40.45 -12.98 -17.69
N ASP A 140 -41.43 -12.95 -16.78
CA ASP A 140 -42.49 -13.97 -16.67
C ASP A 140 -43.62 -13.88 -17.73
N LEU A 141 -43.56 -12.92 -18.68
CA LEU A 141 -44.64 -12.66 -19.64
C LEU A 141 -44.25 -12.67 -21.13
N SER A 142 -43.05 -13.14 -21.53
CA SER A 142 -42.64 -13.08 -22.95
C SER A 142 -42.31 -14.40 -23.67
N ASP A 143 -42.50 -15.57 -23.05
CA ASP A 143 -42.38 -16.84 -23.76
C ASP A 143 -43.74 -17.40 -24.20
N GLY A 144 -44.15 -17.07 -25.44
CA GLY A 144 -45.32 -17.64 -26.09
C GLY A 144 -45.57 -17.20 -27.54
N GLU A 145 -45.29 -18.10 -28.48
CA GLU A 145 -45.88 -18.24 -29.83
C GLU A 145 -45.24 -17.57 -31.08
N LYS A 146 -44.34 -18.38 -31.69
CA LYS A 146 -44.08 -18.75 -33.11
C LYS A 146 -44.88 -18.18 -34.31
N GLY A 147 -44.17 -18.08 -35.45
CA GLY A 147 -44.63 -18.46 -36.82
C GLY A 147 -44.00 -17.67 -37.99
N GLU A 148 -42.81 -18.05 -38.52
CA GLU A 148 -42.50 -18.71 -39.83
C GLU A 148 -42.89 -17.94 -41.14
N HIS A 149 -42.01 -17.73 -42.15
CA HIS A 149 -41.43 -18.76 -43.05
C HIS A 149 -40.25 -18.28 -43.97
N ILE A 150 -39.28 -19.19 -44.22
CA ILE A 150 -38.58 -19.63 -45.49
C ILE A 150 -37.68 -18.60 -46.24
N ASN A 151 -36.46 -18.82 -46.77
CA ASN A 151 -35.54 -19.91 -47.20
C ASN A 151 -34.09 -19.33 -47.06
N GLU A 152 -32.93 -19.99 -46.95
CA GLU A 152 -32.31 -21.00 -47.82
C GLU A 152 -30.89 -21.35 -47.25
N SER A 153 -30.34 -22.51 -47.63
CA SER A 153 -28.91 -22.94 -47.63
C SER A 153 -28.18 -23.40 -46.34
N SER A 154 -28.23 -24.73 -46.12
CA SER A 154 -27.12 -25.71 -46.11
C SER A 154 -25.93 -25.66 -45.11
N ILE A 155 -25.81 -26.80 -44.40
CA ILE A 155 -24.61 -27.53 -43.87
C ILE A 155 -24.28 -27.38 -42.37
N HIS A 156 -24.34 -28.55 -41.72
CA HIS A 156 -24.07 -28.90 -40.32
C HIS A 156 -22.70 -28.45 -39.75
N ALA A 157 -22.70 -27.96 -38.50
CA ALA A 157 -21.82 -28.44 -37.42
C ALA A 157 -22.21 -27.79 -36.07
N GLU A 158 -21.96 -28.51 -34.98
CA GLU A 158 -22.42 -28.32 -33.60
C GLU A 158 -22.17 -26.95 -32.96
N SER A 159 -23.15 -26.50 -32.18
CA SER A 159 -23.09 -25.27 -31.37
C SER A 159 -22.30 -25.53 -30.08
N THR A 160 -21.02 -25.17 -30.10
CA THR A 160 -20.20 -25.00 -28.90
C THR A 160 -20.62 -23.70 -28.22
N ARG A 161 -21.18 -23.79 -27.01
CA ARG A 161 -21.36 -22.64 -26.11
C ARG A 161 -20.01 -21.97 -25.91
N GLY A 162 -19.87 -20.73 -26.37
CA GLY A 162 -18.66 -19.92 -26.27
C GLY A 162 -18.25 -19.70 -24.80
N HIS A 163 -17.32 -20.52 -24.34
CA HIS A 163 -16.48 -20.21 -23.19
C HIS A 163 -15.50 -19.14 -23.66
N MET A 164 -15.56 -17.91 -23.13
CA MET A 164 -14.45 -16.99 -23.32
C MET A 164 -13.21 -17.60 -22.65
N PRO A 165 -12.13 -17.90 -23.39
CA PRO A 165 -10.94 -18.42 -22.76
C PRO A 165 -10.35 -17.34 -21.87
N ARG A 166 -10.21 -17.64 -20.57
CA ARG A 166 -9.33 -16.87 -19.70
C ARG A 166 -7.92 -17.05 -20.24
N ILE A 167 -7.42 -16.04 -20.95
CA ILE A 167 -6.02 -15.96 -21.37
C ILE A 167 -5.18 -16.10 -20.10
N GLY A 168 -4.36 -17.15 -20.00
CA GLY A 168 -3.45 -17.33 -18.88
C GLY A 168 -2.44 -16.18 -18.84
N SER A 169 -1.87 -15.87 -17.67
CA SER A 169 -0.81 -14.85 -17.57
C SER A 169 0.39 -15.17 -18.46
N THR A 170 0.67 -16.46 -18.66
CA THR A 170 1.67 -16.98 -19.62
C THR A 170 1.31 -16.63 -21.06
N ASP A 171 0.07 -16.89 -21.49
CA ASP A 171 -0.39 -16.59 -22.86
C ASP A 171 -0.37 -15.07 -23.14
N ALA A 172 -0.68 -14.25 -22.14
CA ALA A 172 -0.61 -12.79 -22.26
C ALA A 172 0.84 -12.27 -22.37
N ILE A 173 1.77 -12.89 -21.62
CA ILE A 173 3.20 -12.59 -21.71
C ILE A 173 3.74 -13.03 -23.07
N ASP A 174 3.36 -14.20 -23.58
CA ASP A 174 3.81 -14.70 -24.88
C ASP A 174 3.28 -13.86 -26.05
N VAL A 175 2.02 -13.40 -25.98
CA VAL A 175 1.45 -12.47 -26.97
C VAL A 175 2.17 -11.11 -26.91
N TRP A 176 2.44 -10.59 -25.70
CA TRP A 176 3.17 -9.34 -25.54
C TRP A 176 4.63 -9.46 -26.01
N ALA A 177 5.30 -10.53 -25.64
CA ALA A 177 6.65 -10.91 -26.02
C ALA A 177 6.78 -10.97 -27.54
N ASN A 178 5.86 -11.64 -28.22
CA ASN A 178 5.86 -11.72 -29.69
C ASN A 178 5.63 -10.36 -30.36
N GLN A 179 4.90 -9.44 -29.73
CA GLN A 179 4.71 -8.07 -30.22
C GLN A 179 5.91 -7.14 -29.94
N HIS A 180 6.74 -7.46 -28.94
CA HIS A 180 7.80 -6.59 -28.42
C HIS A 180 9.20 -7.21 -28.50
N LYS A 181 9.34 -8.39 -29.11
CA LYS A 181 10.60 -9.15 -29.21
C LYS A 181 11.73 -8.32 -29.81
N ASP A 182 11.40 -7.47 -30.77
CA ASP A 182 12.35 -6.62 -31.48
C ASP A 182 12.70 -5.31 -30.74
N LYS A 183 11.97 -4.95 -29.67
CA LYS A 183 12.11 -3.63 -29.02
C LYS A 183 13.30 -3.54 -28.06
N LYS A 184 13.94 -4.66 -27.69
CA LYS A 184 15.18 -4.75 -26.90
C LYS A 184 15.24 -3.70 -25.76
N LEU A 185 14.30 -3.81 -24.81
CA LEU A 185 14.04 -2.78 -23.80
C LEU A 185 15.16 -2.69 -22.76
N TYR A 186 15.42 -1.46 -22.29
CA TYR A 186 16.31 -1.17 -21.16
C TYR A 186 15.48 -0.70 -19.96
N ILE A 187 15.63 -1.35 -18.80
CA ILE A 187 14.89 -1.06 -17.57
C ILE A 187 15.88 -0.73 -16.45
N VAL A 188 15.55 0.30 -15.65
CA VAL A 188 16.33 0.67 -14.46
C VAL A 188 15.48 0.49 -13.21
N LEU A 189 15.99 -0.28 -12.26
CA LEU A 189 15.45 -0.42 -10.91
C LEU A 189 16.36 0.32 -9.93
N VAL A 190 15.81 0.95 -8.90
CA VAL A 190 16.58 1.68 -7.89
C VAL A 190 16.24 1.15 -6.50
N SER A 191 17.25 0.71 -5.75
CA SER A 191 17.13 0.30 -4.34
C SER A 191 18.46 0.55 -3.62
N ILE A 192 18.54 1.61 -2.81
CA ILE A 192 19.84 2.15 -2.35
C ILE A 192 20.22 1.81 -0.90
N HIS A 193 19.26 1.47 -0.03
CA HIS A 193 19.58 0.99 1.31
C HIS A 193 19.65 -0.53 1.40
N GLY A 194 20.24 -1.01 2.50
CA GLY A 194 20.43 -2.42 2.77
C GLY A 194 21.63 -3.01 2.03
N LEU A 195 21.89 -4.28 2.28
CA LEU A 195 22.96 -5.04 1.64
C LEU A 195 22.39 -5.84 0.47
N ILE A 196 22.66 -5.40 -0.77
CA ILE A 196 22.13 -6.00 -2.00
C ILE A 196 23.23 -6.77 -2.75
N ARG A 197 23.01 -8.08 -2.90
CA ARG A 197 23.80 -9.02 -3.71
C ARG A 197 22.90 -10.11 -4.29
N GLY A 198 23.32 -10.73 -5.38
CA GLY A 198 22.52 -11.70 -6.14
C GLY A 198 22.38 -13.04 -5.44
N GLU A 199 23.44 -13.49 -4.78
CA GLU A 199 23.51 -14.80 -4.11
C GLU A 199 23.86 -14.67 -2.62
N ASN A 200 23.44 -15.65 -1.81
CA ASN A 200 23.71 -15.69 -0.36
C ASN A 200 23.30 -14.40 0.40
N MET A 201 22.22 -13.74 0.00
CA MET A 201 21.76 -12.49 0.64
C MET A 201 21.74 -12.58 2.18
N GLU A 202 22.28 -11.57 2.87
CA GLU A 202 22.31 -11.50 4.34
C GLU A 202 20.94 -11.08 4.94
N LEU A 203 19.88 -11.76 4.52
CA LEU A 203 18.51 -11.46 4.91
C LEU A 203 18.35 -11.56 6.43
N GLY A 204 18.29 -10.40 7.07
CA GLY A 204 18.00 -10.28 8.50
C GLY A 204 19.16 -10.04 9.41
N ARG A 205 20.30 -9.68 8.82
CA ARG A 205 21.36 -8.98 9.51
C ARG A 205 20.86 -7.76 10.29
N ASP A 206 20.02 -6.94 9.67
CA ASP A 206 19.53 -5.67 10.23
C ASP A 206 18.10 -5.30 9.76
N SER A 207 17.68 -4.07 10.04
CA SER A 207 16.36 -3.53 9.67
C SER A 207 16.23 -3.11 8.21
N ASP A 208 17.32 -3.10 7.46
CA ASP A 208 17.43 -2.57 6.11
C ASP A 208 17.54 -3.73 5.09
N THR A 209 18.10 -4.86 5.53
CA THR A 209 18.31 -6.06 4.72
C THR A 209 17.22 -7.10 5.00
N GLY A 210 16.18 -7.10 4.18
CA GLY A 210 14.98 -7.94 4.39
C GLY A 210 14.20 -8.26 3.11
N GLY A 211 12.89 -8.38 3.24
CA GLY A 211 12.01 -8.80 2.14
C GLY A 211 12.08 -7.91 0.90
N GLN A 212 12.33 -6.60 1.08
CA GLN A 212 12.57 -5.68 -0.04
C GLN A 212 13.78 -6.11 -0.88
N VAL A 213 14.92 -6.41 -0.25
CA VAL A 213 16.16 -6.80 -0.96
C VAL A 213 15.91 -8.05 -1.81
N LYS A 214 15.28 -9.08 -1.20
CA LYS A 214 14.89 -10.28 -1.93
C LYS A 214 13.95 -9.94 -3.10
N TYR A 215 12.92 -9.13 -2.85
CA TYR A 215 11.96 -8.73 -3.88
C TYR A 215 12.63 -8.07 -5.09
N VAL A 216 13.51 -7.08 -4.87
CA VAL A 216 14.08 -6.31 -5.99
C VAL A 216 15.09 -7.12 -6.80
N VAL A 217 15.84 -8.01 -6.16
CA VAL A 217 16.79 -8.92 -6.85
C VAL A 217 16.03 -9.94 -7.68
N GLU A 218 14.97 -10.55 -7.12
CA GLU A 218 14.12 -11.50 -7.84
C GLU A 218 13.36 -10.83 -9.00
N LEU A 219 12.86 -9.61 -8.77
CA LEU A 219 12.22 -8.81 -9.83
C LEU A 219 13.21 -8.49 -10.96
N ALA A 220 14.43 -8.08 -10.64
CA ALA A 220 15.47 -7.81 -11.64
C ALA A 220 15.76 -9.04 -12.49
N ARG A 221 15.91 -10.22 -11.84
CA ARG A 221 16.17 -11.49 -12.51
C ARG A 221 15.00 -11.87 -13.44
N ALA A 222 13.76 -11.82 -12.94
CA ALA A 222 12.57 -12.16 -13.72
C ALA A 222 12.35 -11.21 -14.92
N LEU A 223 12.59 -9.90 -14.73
CA LEU A 223 12.53 -8.93 -15.83
C LEU A 223 13.64 -9.18 -16.86
N GLY A 224 14.84 -9.57 -16.44
CA GLY A 224 15.94 -9.91 -17.34
C GLY A 224 15.70 -11.17 -18.16
N GLU A 225 14.84 -12.08 -17.68
CA GLU A 225 14.40 -13.29 -18.39
C GLU A 225 13.15 -13.04 -19.26
N THR A 226 12.53 -11.87 -19.16
CA THR A 226 11.30 -11.57 -19.89
C THR A 226 11.61 -11.30 -21.36
N PRO A 227 10.99 -12.02 -22.33
CA PRO A 227 11.27 -11.79 -23.74
C PRO A 227 10.99 -10.35 -24.18
N GLY A 228 11.91 -9.77 -24.94
CA GLY A 228 11.84 -8.37 -25.38
C GLY A 228 12.52 -7.38 -24.42
N VAL A 229 12.85 -7.78 -23.18
CA VAL A 229 13.76 -7.03 -22.31
C VAL A 229 15.19 -7.42 -22.65
N TYR A 230 16.01 -6.43 -22.99
CA TYR A 230 17.43 -6.65 -23.31
C TYR A 230 18.30 -6.50 -22.07
N ARG A 231 18.08 -5.45 -21.26
CA ARG A 231 18.91 -5.16 -20.08
C ARG A 231 18.07 -4.65 -18.91
N VAL A 232 18.40 -5.12 -17.72
CA VAL A 232 17.89 -4.61 -16.45
C VAL A 232 19.05 -4.20 -15.55
N ASP A 233 19.10 -2.95 -15.12
CA ASP A 233 20.08 -2.47 -14.15
C ASP A 233 19.39 -2.18 -12.80
N LEU A 234 19.78 -2.91 -11.75
CA LEU A 234 19.41 -2.65 -10.36
C LEU A 234 20.49 -1.78 -9.71
N LEU A 235 20.22 -0.48 -9.63
CA LEU A 235 21.12 0.51 -9.05
C LEU A 235 21.03 0.50 -7.53
N THR A 236 22.19 0.37 -6.87
CA THR A 236 22.31 0.36 -5.41
C THR A 236 23.60 1.05 -4.95
N ARG A 237 23.87 1.04 -3.64
CA ARG A 237 25.05 1.65 -3.03
C ARG A 237 26.27 0.72 -3.10
N GLN A 238 27.44 1.28 -3.44
CA GLN A 238 28.72 0.60 -3.27
C GLN A 238 29.24 0.72 -1.84
N ILE A 239 29.52 -0.42 -1.19
CA ILE A 239 29.91 -0.49 0.22
C ILE A 239 31.21 -1.28 0.35
N SER A 240 32.24 -0.65 0.91
CA SER A 240 33.58 -1.23 1.11
C SER A 240 33.95 -1.22 2.60
N ALA A 241 32.96 -1.38 3.47
CA ALA A 241 33.15 -1.39 4.91
C ALA A 241 33.74 -2.73 5.37
N PRO A 242 34.66 -2.74 6.36
CA PRO A 242 35.37 -3.96 6.78
C PRO A 242 34.47 -4.98 7.48
N ASP A 243 33.28 -4.58 7.93
CA ASP A 243 32.32 -5.39 8.66
C ASP A 243 31.25 -6.05 7.76
N VAL A 244 31.31 -5.81 6.44
CA VAL A 244 30.44 -6.44 5.44
C VAL A 244 31.27 -7.24 4.44
N ASP A 245 30.61 -8.13 3.71
CA ASP A 245 31.26 -8.93 2.67
C ASP A 245 31.91 -8.03 1.59
N TRP A 246 33.11 -8.39 1.15
CA TRP A 246 33.87 -7.61 0.18
C TRP A 246 33.15 -7.48 -1.18
N SER A 247 32.25 -8.42 -1.51
CA SER A 247 31.44 -8.40 -2.74
C SER A 247 30.53 -7.19 -2.86
N TYR A 248 30.10 -6.56 -1.75
CA TYR A 248 29.34 -5.29 -1.82
C TYR A 248 30.18 -4.11 -2.34
N GLY A 249 31.50 -4.29 -2.39
CA GLY A 249 32.44 -3.34 -2.96
C GLY A 249 32.60 -3.50 -4.48
N GLU A 250 32.16 -4.60 -5.08
CA GLU A 250 32.27 -4.81 -6.52
C GLU A 250 31.29 -3.90 -7.29
N PRO A 251 31.76 -3.10 -8.27
CA PRO A 251 30.91 -2.13 -8.97
C PRO A 251 29.72 -2.77 -9.71
N THR A 252 29.89 -4.00 -10.20
CA THR A 252 28.88 -4.69 -11.01
C THR A 252 28.85 -6.16 -10.66
N GLU A 253 27.66 -6.73 -10.55
CA GLU A 253 27.42 -8.16 -10.38
C GLU A 253 26.32 -8.59 -11.35
N MET A 254 26.57 -9.64 -12.15
CA MET A 254 25.56 -10.18 -13.07
C MET A 254 24.64 -11.15 -12.33
N LEU A 255 23.33 -10.95 -12.45
CA LEU A 255 22.32 -11.87 -11.93
C LEU A 255 22.13 -13.00 -12.94
N SER A 256 22.72 -14.15 -12.66
CA SER A 256 22.65 -15.31 -13.56
C SER A 256 21.18 -15.75 -13.75
N PRO A 257 20.73 -15.97 -15.00
CA PRO A 257 19.40 -16.53 -15.26
C PRO A 257 19.28 -17.91 -14.62
N ARG A 258 18.08 -18.27 -14.17
CA ARG A 258 17.85 -19.57 -13.51
C ARG A 258 17.71 -20.72 -14.51
N ASN A 259 17.18 -20.44 -15.70
CA ASN A 259 17.03 -21.42 -16.76
C ASN A 259 17.92 -21.05 -17.94
N SER A 260 19.13 -21.62 -17.98
CA SER A 260 20.09 -21.42 -19.07
C SER A 260 19.66 -22.09 -20.39
N GLU A 261 18.68 -23.01 -20.36
CA GLU A 261 18.23 -23.76 -21.52
C GLU A 261 17.41 -22.95 -22.53
N ASN A 262 16.87 -21.78 -22.13
CA ASN A 262 16.07 -20.90 -22.99
C ASN A 262 16.83 -19.65 -23.47
N LEU A 263 18.12 -19.52 -23.16
CA LEU A 263 18.95 -18.41 -23.61
C LEU A 263 19.45 -18.72 -25.02
N GLY A 264 18.74 -18.24 -26.03
CA GLY A 264 19.19 -18.35 -27.43
C GLY A 264 20.54 -17.67 -27.65
N ASP A 265 21.28 -18.12 -28.68
CA ASP A 265 22.59 -17.63 -29.14
C ASP A 265 22.67 -16.12 -29.51
N ASP A 266 21.61 -15.35 -29.29
CA ASP A 266 21.43 -13.95 -29.72
C ASP A 266 21.60 -12.93 -28.57
N MET A 267 22.10 -13.38 -27.41
CA MET A 267 22.34 -12.54 -26.22
C MET A 267 23.66 -11.77 -26.35
N GLY A 268 23.58 -10.48 -26.67
CA GLY A 268 24.73 -9.59 -26.70
C GLY A 268 25.41 -9.43 -25.33
N GLU A 269 26.67 -8.96 -25.32
CA GLU A 269 27.54 -8.93 -24.12
C GLU A 269 26.96 -8.18 -22.91
N SER A 270 26.02 -7.25 -23.12
CA SER A 270 25.41 -6.43 -22.06
C SER A 270 23.96 -6.80 -21.74
N SER A 271 23.50 -7.95 -22.24
CA SER A 271 22.14 -8.45 -22.02
C SER A 271 21.96 -9.11 -20.64
N GLY A 272 20.72 -9.13 -20.16
CA GLY A 272 20.35 -9.71 -18.87
C GLY A 272 20.25 -8.68 -17.73
N ALA A 273 20.28 -9.19 -16.50
CA ALA A 273 20.09 -8.38 -15.30
C ALA A 273 21.40 -8.19 -14.52
N TYR A 274 21.65 -6.96 -14.05
CA TYR A 274 22.86 -6.59 -13.34
C TYR A 274 22.52 -5.82 -12.07
N ILE A 275 23.23 -6.10 -10.98
CA ILE A 275 23.35 -5.18 -9.85
C ILE A 275 24.48 -4.22 -10.18
N VAL A 276 24.21 -2.92 -10.14
CA VAL A 276 25.18 -1.85 -10.38
C VAL A 276 25.30 -1.00 -9.12
N ARG A 277 26.50 -0.96 -8.56
CA ARG A 277 26.78 -0.30 -7.28
C ARG A 277 27.42 1.06 -7.51
N ILE A 278 26.64 2.11 -7.26
CA ILE A 278 27.07 3.50 -7.40
C ILE A 278 27.79 3.93 -6.11
N PRO A 279 29.02 4.47 -6.19
CA PRO A 279 29.70 5.03 -5.02
C PRO A 279 29.02 6.33 -4.59
N PHE A 280 28.56 6.38 -3.34
CA PHE A 280 28.11 7.62 -2.71
C PHE A 280 28.19 7.55 -1.17
N GLY A 281 28.43 8.71 -0.57
CA GLY A 281 28.73 8.82 0.85
C GLY A 281 29.99 8.03 1.27
N PRO A 282 30.29 7.95 2.58
CA PRO A 282 31.46 7.22 3.08
C PRO A 282 31.43 5.72 2.77
N ARG A 283 32.18 5.26 1.77
CA ARG A 283 32.17 3.86 1.29
C ARG A 283 32.67 2.86 2.32
N GLU A 284 33.57 3.29 3.18
CA GLU A 284 34.24 2.51 4.22
C GLU A 284 33.31 2.26 5.42
N LYS A 285 32.05 2.70 5.35
CA LYS A 285 31.05 2.56 6.40
C LYS A 285 29.70 2.12 5.83
N TYR A 286 29.05 1.22 6.55
CA TYR A 286 27.62 0.97 6.37
C TYR A 286 26.81 2.17 6.90
N ILE A 287 25.85 2.64 6.12
CA ILE A 287 24.98 3.78 6.47
C ILE A 287 23.54 3.27 6.55
N PRO A 288 22.90 3.34 7.73
CA PRO A 288 21.49 2.97 7.87
C PRO A 288 20.60 3.86 7.01
N LYS A 289 19.47 3.34 6.52
CA LYS A 289 18.53 4.07 5.65
C LYS A 289 18.08 5.43 6.21
N GLU A 290 17.94 5.56 7.53
CA GLU A 290 17.58 6.81 8.19
C GLU A 290 18.64 7.92 8.04
N GLN A 291 19.87 7.58 7.66
CA GLN A 291 21.00 8.49 7.51
C GLN A 291 21.44 8.70 6.06
N LEU A 292 20.79 8.07 5.07
CA LEU A 292 21.14 8.20 3.65
C LEU A 292 20.69 9.53 3.02
N TRP A 293 19.69 10.20 3.59
CA TRP A 293 19.08 11.41 3.01
C TRP A 293 20.06 12.51 2.53
N PRO A 294 21.16 12.83 3.25
CA PRO A 294 22.12 13.83 2.78
C PRO A 294 22.89 13.44 1.51
N HIS A 295 22.93 12.15 1.18
CA HIS A 295 23.72 11.62 0.06
C HIS A 295 22.87 11.24 -1.16
N ILE A 296 21.56 11.49 -1.14
CA ILE A 296 20.65 11.15 -2.25
C ILE A 296 21.07 11.83 -3.55
N GLN A 297 21.48 13.10 -3.50
CA GLN A 297 21.91 13.84 -4.70
C GLN A 297 23.20 13.27 -5.29
N GLU A 298 24.16 12.89 -4.44
CA GLU A 298 25.41 12.25 -4.87
C GLU A 298 25.14 10.91 -5.59
N PHE A 299 24.19 10.12 -5.07
CA PHE A 299 23.73 8.91 -5.77
C PHE A 299 23.09 9.23 -7.12
N VAL A 300 22.21 10.24 -7.19
CA VAL A 300 21.53 10.64 -8.43
C VAL A 300 22.53 11.06 -9.50
N ASP A 301 23.55 11.84 -9.15
CA ASP A 301 24.61 12.24 -10.09
C ASP A 301 25.35 11.01 -10.65
N GLY A 302 25.77 10.09 -9.78
CA GLY A 302 26.45 8.85 -10.19
C GLY A 302 25.56 7.93 -11.03
N ALA A 303 24.30 7.77 -10.64
CA ALA A 303 23.32 6.97 -11.37
C ALA A 303 23.02 7.57 -12.76
N LEU A 304 22.90 8.89 -12.87
CA LEU A 304 22.68 9.58 -14.14
C LEU A 304 23.85 9.34 -15.10
N VAL A 305 25.10 9.43 -14.61
CA VAL A 305 26.30 9.14 -15.41
C VAL A 305 26.28 7.70 -15.90
N HIS A 306 25.99 6.73 -15.04
CA HIS A 306 25.87 5.31 -15.42
C HIS A 306 24.82 5.11 -16.51
N ILE A 307 23.60 5.64 -16.31
CA ILE A 307 22.51 5.50 -17.28
C ILE A 307 22.90 6.11 -18.63
N MET A 308 23.49 7.30 -18.65
CA MET A 308 23.94 7.94 -19.90
C MET A 308 25.02 7.15 -20.62
N GLN A 309 25.96 6.54 -19.89
CA GLN A 309 27.00 5.68 -20.47
C GLN A 309 26.38 4.40 -21.04
N MET A 310 25.51 3.74 -20.29
CA MET A 310 24.83 2.54 -20.75
C MET A 310 23.92 2.80 -21.94
N SER A 311 23.21 3.93 -21.98
CA SER A 311 22.40 4.29 -23.15
C SER A 311 23.21 4.36 -24.45
N LYS A 312 24.48 4.80 -24.37
CA LYS A 312 25.39 4.84 -25.53
C LYS A 312 25.88 3.45 -25.92
N VAL A 313 26.32 2.65 -24.94
CA VAL A 313 26.78 1.26 -25.15
C VAL A 313 25.66 0.41 -25.78
N LEU A 314 24.45 0.51 -25.24
CA LEU A 314 23.27 -0.17 -25.79
C LEU A 314 22.91 0.38 -27.18
N GLY A 315 23.16 1.66 -27.44
CA GLY A 315 22.98 2.23 -28.76
C GLY A 315 23.86 1.60 -29.83
N GLU A 316 25.11 1.31 -29.49
CA GLU A 316 26.06 0.63 -30.37
C GLU A 316 25.71 -0.86 -30.57
N GLN A 317 25.26 -1.54 -29.51
CA GLN A 317 24.95 -2.98 -29.56
C GLN A 317 23.58 -3.30 -30.20
N VAL A 318 22.55 -2.53 -29.84
CA VAL A 318 21.15 -2.87 -30.15
C VAL A 318 20.31 -1.70 -30.67
N GLY A 319 20.79 -0.46 -30.52
CA GLY A 319 20.08 0.76 -30.96
C GLY A 319 20.44 1.26 -32.35
N ASN A 320 21.14 0.48 -33.18
CA ASN A 320 21.61 0.89 -34.52
C ASN A 320 22.39 2.22 -34.52
N GLY A 321 23.23 2.42 -33.50
CA GLY A 321 24.02 3.64 -33.29
C GLY A 321 23.26 4.81 -32.65
N GLN A 322 21.97 4.66 -32.34
CA GLN A 322 21.19 5.64 -31.59
C GLN A 322 21.15 5.29 -30.09
N PRO A 323 21.25 6.26 -29.16
CA PRO A 323 21.18 5.98 -27.74
C PRO A 323 19.88 5.26 -27.35
N VAL A 324 20.00 4.19 -26.57
CA VAL A 324 18.87 3.42 -26.05
C VAL A 324 18.61 3.87 -24.61
N TRP A 325 17.61 4.72 -24.43
CA TRP A 325 17.21 5.20 -23.12
C TRP A 325 16.39 4.16 -22.34
N PRO A 326 16.43 4.19 -20.99
CA PRO A 326 15.57 3.33 -20.22
C PRO A 326 14.11 3.67 -20.50
N VAL A 327 13.28 2.65 -20.63
CA VAL A 327 11.83 2.83 -20.88
C VAL A 327 11.07 3.15 -19.60
N VAL A 328 11.67 2.84 -18.44
CA VAL A 328 11.09 3.08 -17.12
C VAL A 328 12.20 3.12 -16.07
N ILE A 329 11.98 3.95 -15.04
CA ILE A 329 12.77 3.94 -13.81
C ILE A 329 11.86 3.52 -12.65
N HIS A 330 12.19 2.43 -11.98
CA HIS A 330 11.37 1.87 -10.90
C HIS A 330 12.05 2.08 -9.54
N GLY A 331 11.50 2.98 -8.73
CA GLY A 331 11.95 3.21 -7.35
C GLY A 331 11.36 2.23 -6.34
N HIS A 332 12.20 1.71 -5.44
CA HIS A 332 11.79 0.78 -4.38
C HIS A 332 12.10 1.32 -2.98
N TYR A 333 11.06 1.64 -2.21
CA TYR A 333 11.11 2.35 -0.92
C TYR A 333 11.43 3.84 -1.05
N ALA A 334 11.19 4.60 0.01
CA ALA A 334 11.16 6.07 -0.01
C ALA A 334 12.45 6.74 -0.46
N ASP A 335 13.61 6.21 -0.06
CA ASP A 335 14.92 6.79 -0.38
C ASP A 335 15.27 6.61 -1.86
N ALA A 336 15.09 5.40 -2.39
CA ALA A 336 15.25 5.11 -3.81
C ALA A 336 14.15 5.72 -4.67
N GLY A 337 12.94 5.87 -4.14
CA GLY A 337 11.84 6.58 -4.79
C GLY A 337 12.18 8.05 -5.02
N ASP A 338 12.74 8.71 -4.01
CA ASP A 338 13.23 10.09 -4.13
C ASP A 338 14.30 10.22 -5.21
N SER A 339 15.28 9.31 -5.23
CA SER A 339 16.28 9.23 -6.31
C SER A 339 15.64 8.97 -7.68
N ALA A 340 14.68 8.06 -7.77
CA ALA A 340 13.99 7.71 -9.00
C ALA A 340 13.16 8.88 -9.55
N ALA A 341 12.52 9.67 -8.68
CA ALA A 341 11.79 10.88 -9.08
C ALA A 341 12.72 11.92 -9.71
N LEU A 342 13.90 12.14 -9.11
CA LEU A 342 14.92 13.04 -9.64
C LEU A 342 15.49 12.55 -10.98
N LEU A 343 15.81 11.25 -11.08
CA LEU A 343 16.32 10.64 -12.32
C LEU A 343 15.28 10.67 -13.44
N SER A 344 14.02 10.34 -13.13
CA SER A 344 12.89 10.36 -14.06
C SER A 344 12.67 11.77 -14.62
N GLY A 345 12.67 12.79 -13.75
CA GLY A 345 12.55 14.18 -14.17
C GLY A 345 13.72 14.67 -15.03
N ALA A 346 14.95 14.27 -14.69
CA ALA A 346 16.15 14.67 -15.44
C ALA A 346 16.24 14.00 -16.82
N LEU A 347 15.81 12.74 -16.93
CA LEU A 347 15.88 11.95 -18.16
C LEU A 347 14.60 12.04 -19.00
N ASN A 348 13.52 12.59 -18.45
CA ASN A 348 12.17 12.57 -19.03
C ASN A 348 11.72 11.13 -19.37
N VAL A 349 11.91 10.23 -18.41
CA VAL A 349 11.57 8.79 -18.50
C VAL A 349 10.45 8.48 -17.50
N PRO A 350 9.42 7.68 -17.87
CA PRO A 350 8.36 7.30 -16.94
C PRO A 350 8.86 6.69 -15.63
N MET A 351 8.27 7.10 -14.52
CA MET A 351 8.55 6.56 -13.19
C MET A 351 7.48 5.55 -12.75
N VAL A 352 7.94 4.42 -12.24
CA VAL A 352 7.14 3.46 -11.48
C VAL A 352 7.64 3.44 -10.03
N PHE A 353 6.72 3.28 -9.08
CA PHE A 353 7.09 3.26 -7.66
C PHE A 353 6.47 2.10 -6.90
N THR A 354 7.25 1.50 -6.01
CA THR A 354 6.77 0.51 -5.02
C THR A 354 7.24 0.92 -3.63
N GLY A 355 6.29 1.18 -2.73
CA GLY A 355 6.59 1.69 -1.39
C GLY A 355 7.25 0.66 -0.47
N HIS A 356 6.87 -0.62 -0.54
CA HIS A 356 7.22 -1.73 0.38
C HIS A 356 6.75 -1.54 1.84
N SER A 357 6.97 -0.36 2.39
CA SER A 357 6.50 0.11 3.69
C SER A 357 6.29 1.61 3.58
N LEU A 358 5.26 2.15 4.22
CA LEU A 358 4.93 3.58 4.15
C LEU A 358 5.19 4.31 5.47
N GLY A 359 5.73 5.53 5.38
CA GLY A 359 6.08 6.39 6.49
C GLY A 359 4.89 6.85 7.33
N ARG A 360 3.75 7.23 6.71
CA ARG A 360 2.55 7.67 7.45
C ARG A 360 1.93 6.54 8.27
N ASP A 361 1.82 5.35 7.68
CA ASP A 361 1.33 4.16 8.38
C ASP A 361 2.26 3.80 9.56
N LYS A 362 3.58 3.81 9.36
CA LYS A 362 4.57 3.61 10.43
C LYS A 362 4.43 4.66 11.54
N LEU A 363 4.24 5.93 11.20
CA LEU A 363 4.05 7.01 12.17
C LEU A 363 2.79 6.80 13.01
N GLU A 364 1.65 6.51 12.38
CA GLU A 364 0.38 6.29 13.07
C GLU A 364 0.50 5.13 14.07
N GLN A 365 1.17 4.05 13.68
CA GLN A 365 1.42 2.89 14.56
C GLN A 365 2.30 3.23 15.75
N LEU A 366 3.42 3.92 15.55
CA LEU A 366 4.34 4.28 16.63
C LEU A 366 3.66 5.21 17.64
N LEU A 367 2.83 6.14 17.18
CA LEU A 367 2.06 7.02 18.05
C LEU A 367 0.96 6.27 18.82
N LYS A 368 0.27 5.30 18.19
CA LYS A 368 -0.72 4.45 18.87
C LYS A 368 -0.12 3.61 20.01
N GLN A 369 1.15 3.23 19.90
CA GLN A 369 1.85 2.52 20.99
C GLN A 369 2.09 3.41 22.22
N GLY A 370 2.01 4.74 22.08
CA GLY A 370 2.14 5.69 23.19
C GLY A 370 3.53 5.73 23.85
N ARG A 371 4.53 5.07 23.26
CA ARG A 371 5.89 4.95 23.83
C ARG A 371 6.80 6.12 23.50
N GLN A 372 6.55 6.80 22.37
CA GLN A 372 7.39 7.86 21.84
C GLN A 372 6.52 9.02 21.37
N THR A 373 7.01 10.25 21.57
CA THR A 373 6.40 11.45 21.00
C THR A 373 6.68 11.53 19.50
N ARG A 374 5.90 12.35 18.78
CA ARG A 374 6.12 12.57 17.34
C ARG A 374 7.52 13.06 17.03
N ASP A 375 8.08 13.93 17.89
CA ASP A 375 9.40 14.51 17.70
C ASP A 375 10.51 13.48 17.93
N GLU A 376 10.36 12.61 18.93
CA GLU A 376 11.28 11.48 19.16
C GLU A 376 11.27 10.50 17.98
N VAL A 377 10.08 10.13 17.49
CA VAL A 377 9.93 9.29 16.30
C VAL A 377 10.62 9.94 15.09
N ASN A 378 10.45 11.25 14.90
CA ASN A 378 11.09 11.96 13.81
C ASN A 378 12.63 12.05 13.98
N ALA A 379 13.11 12.27 15.19
CA ALA A 379 14.55 12.32 15.47
C ALA A 379 15.24 10.99 15.13
N THR A 380 14.63 9.86 15.52
CA THR A 380 15.14 8.51 15.29
C THR A 380 15.00 8.05 13.84
N TYR A 381 13.79 8.18 13.26
CA TYR A 381 13.48 7.55 11.96
C TYR A 381 13.51 8.51 10.77
N LYS A 382 13.76 9.80 11.00
CA LYS A 382 13.61 10.86 9.99
C LYS A 382 12.25 10.78 9.28
N ILE A 383 11.20 10.44 10.04
CA ILE A 383 9.91 10.02 9.48
C ILE A 383 9.25 11.12 8.64
N MET A 384 9.46 12.39 8.98
CA MET A 384 8.90 13.51 8.22
C MET A 384 9.58 13.63 6.85
N ARG A 385 10.92 13.49 6.80
CA ARG A 385 11.67 13.50 5.54
C ARG A 385 11.31 12.32 4.64
N ARG A 386 11.06 11.16 5.25
CA ARG A 386 10.56 9.97 4.55
C ARG A 386 9.17 10.20 3.95
N ILE A 387 8.23 10.74 4.74
CA ILE A 387 6.87 11.03 4.25
C ILE A 387 6.92 12.04 3.11
N GLU A 388 7.75 13.07 3.20
CA GLU A 388 7.97 14.03 2.11
C GLU A 388 8.49 13.36 0.83
N ALA A 389 9.47 12.46 0.94
CA ALA A 389 9.95 11.67 -0.20
C ALA A 389 8.82 10.85 -0.83
N GLU A 390 8.00 10.18 -0.01
CA GLU A 390 6.88 9.35 -0.48
C GLU A 390 5.77 10.19 -1.15
N GLU A 391 5.50 11.41 -0.68
CA GLU A 391 4.58 12.36 -1.36
C GLU A 391 5.15 12.80 -2.71
N LEU A 392 6.46 13.13 -2.78
CA LEU A 392 7.12 13.44 -4.05
C LEU A 392 7.04 12.27 -5.03
N CYS A 393 7.22 11.03 -4.55
CA CYS A 393 7.09 9.85 -5.37
C CYS A 393 5.68 9.67 -5.93
N LEU A 394 4.64 9.97 -5.15
CA LEU A 394 3.25 9.93 -5.63
C LEU A 394 3.04 10.91 -6.78
N ASP A 395 3.58 12.12 -6.65
CA ASP A 395 3.45 13.17 -7.66
C ASP A 395 4.23 12.84 -8.94
N ALA A 396 5.42 12.23 -8.82
CA ALA A 396 6.28 11.91 -9.95
C ALA A 396 5.91 10.61 -10.69
N SER A 397 5.22 9.68 -10.02
CA SER A 397 4.96 8.35 -10.59
C SER A 397 3.78 8.34 -11.57
N GLU A 398 3.95 7.64 -12.69
CA GLU A 398 2.81 7.29 -13.56
C GLU A 398 2.01 6.12 -12.97
N ILE A 399 2.73 5.16 -12.38
CA ILE A 399 2.18 3.94 -11.79
C ILE A 399 2.80 3.73 -10.42
N VAL A 400 1.95 3.40 -9.45
CA VAL A 400 2.37 2.91 -8.14
C VAL A 400 1.92 1.46 -8.03
N ILE A 401 2.90 0.57 -7.90
CA ILE A 401 2.67 -0.86 -7.70
C ILE A 401 2.57 -1.13 -6.20
N THR A 402 1.48 -1.78 -5.82
CA THR A 402 1.19 -2.18 -4.44
C THR A 402 1.07 -3.69 -4.38
N SER A 403 1.36 -4.28 -3.23
CA SER A 403 1.22 -5.74 -3.07
C SER A 403 -0.25 -6.13 -2.94
N THR A 404 -1.08 -5.25 -2.37
CA THR A 404 -2.46 -5.55 -1.99
C THR A 404 -3.39 -4.36 -2.20
N ARG A 405 -4.71 -4.62 -2.32
CA ARG A 405 -5.70 -3.54 -2.44
C ARG A 405 -5.87 -2.80 -1.12
N GLN A 406 -5.71 -3.50 -0.01
CA GLN A 406 -5.70 -2.89 1.32
C GLN A 406 -4.59 -1.84 1.46
N GLU A 407 -3.40 -2.07 0.91
CA GLU A 407 -2.32 -1.07 0.89
C GLU A 407 -2.78 0.25 0.24
N ILE A 408 -3.47 0.17 -0.90
CA ILE A 408 -4.03 1.33 -1.62
C ILE A 408 -5.05 2.07 -0.74
N ASP A 409 -6.07 1.37 -0.26
CA ASP A 409 -7.20 2.01 0.39
C ASP A 409 -6.89 2.48 1.83
N LYS A 410 -5.98 1.81 2.54
CA LYS A 410 -5.70 2.07 3.98
C LYS A 410 -4.36 2.74 4.27
N GLN A 411 -3.34 2.50 3.47
CA GLN A 411 -2.01 3.07 3.72
C GLN A 411 -1.75 4.26 2.80
N TRP A 412 -1.87 4.07 1.48
CA TRP A 412 -1.76 5.17 0.52
C TRP A 412 -2.85 6.22 0.70
N GLY A 413 -4.05 5.81 1.11
CA GLY A 413 -5.14 6.74 1.48
C GLY A 413 -4.84 7.66 2.66
N LEU A 414 -3.70 7.49 3.36
CA LEU A 414 -3.24 8.42 4.40
C LEU A 414 -2.49 9.63 3.83
N TYR A 415 -2.03 9.57 2.58
CA TYR A 415 -1.18 10.60 1.96
C TYR A 415 -2.01 11.75 1.38
N ASN A 416 -1.41 12.93 1.28
CA ASN A 416 -2.13 14.11 0.77
C ASN A 416 -2.18 14.12 -0.77
N GLY A 417 -1.12 13.64 -1.44
CA GLY A 417 -1.04 13.53 -2.90
C GLY A 417 -1.96 12.46 -3.50
N PHE A 418 -2.64 11.66 -2.67
CA PHE A 418 -3.48 10.57 -3.14
C PHE A 418 -4.84 10.52 -2.43
N ASP A 419 -5.92 10.55 -3.23
CA ASP A 419 -7.28 10.31 -2.74
C ASP A 419 -7.96 9.23 -3.58
N VAL A 420 -8.42 8.16 -2.90
CA VAL A 420 -9.00 6.97 -3.52
C VAL A 420 -10.25 7.29 -4.35
N ILE A 421 -11.07 8.24 -3.93
CA ILE A 421 -12.30 8.60 -4.62
C ILE A 421 -11.99 9.47 -5.84
N MET A 422 -11.05 10.41 -5.70
CA MET A 422 -10.61 11.28 -6.80
C MET A 422 -9.89 10.48 -7.88
N GLU A 423 -9.00 9.57 -7.53
CA GLU A 423 -8.34 8.69 -8.51
C GLU A 423 -9.37 7.93 -9.35
N ARG A 424 -10.35 7.27 -8.71
CA ARG A 424 -11.40 6.53 -9.41
C ARG A 424 -12.23 7.43 -10.34
N LYS A 425 -12.52 8.65 -9.91
CA LYS A 425 -13.24 9.64 -10.74
C LYS A 425 -12.40 10.09 -11.94
N LEU A 426 -11.11 10.38 -11.75
CA LEU A 426 -10.19 10.75 -12.83
C LEU A 426 -10.09 9.62 -13.85
N ARG A 427 -9.95 8.36 -13.41
CA ARG A 427 -9.96 7.20 -14.33
C ARG A 427 -11.25 7.06 -15.11
N ALA A 428 -12.41 7.23 -14.45
CA ALA A 428 -13.70 7.19 -15.13
C ALA A 428 -13.84 8.30 -16.18
N ARG A 429 -13.28 9.49 -15.93
CA ARG A 429 -13.26 10.60 -16.89
C ARG A 429 -12.33 10.34 -18.06
N ILE A 430 -11.10 9.89 -17.80
CA ILE A 430 -10.12 9.51 -18.83
C ILE A 430 -10.72 8.44 -19.76
N LYS A 431 -11.35 7.40 -19.20
CA LYS A 431 -12.01 6.34 -19.98
C LYS A 431 -13.16 6.85 -20.86
N ARG A 432 -13.79 7.96 -20.49
CA ARG A 432 -14.87 8.61 -21.24
C ARG A 432 -14.36 9.69 -22.21
N GLY A 433 -13.04 9.85 -22.35
CA GLY A 433 -12.44 10.92 -23.17
C GLY A 433 -12.69 12.33 -22.61
N VAL A 434 -13.06 12.45 -21.32
CA VAL A 434 -13.31 13.74 -20.68
C VAL A 434 -11.99 14.31 -20.17
N SER A 435 -11.71 15.56 -20.53
CA SER A 435 -10.49 16.24 -20.11
C SER A 435 -10.35 16.34 -18.58
N CYS A 436 -9.13 16.10 -18.11
CA CYS A 436 -8.72 16.15 -16.72
C CYS A 436 -7.61 17.20 -16.48
N TYR A 437 -7.57 18.29 -17.26
CA TYR A 437 -6.51 19.31 -17.22
C TYR A 437 -6.03 19.66 -15.81
N GLY A 438 -4.72 19.52 -15.59
CA GLY A 438 -4.03 19.86 -14.35
C GLY A 438 -4.39 18.99 -13.14
N ARG A 439 -5.08 17.87 -13.34
CA ARG A 439 -5.42 16.91 -12.28
C ARG A 439 -4.94 15.53 -12.67
N GLU A 440 -3.75 15.19 -12.18
CA GLU A 440 -3.14 13.90 -12.37
C GLU A 440 -2.91 13.24 -11.02
N MET A 441 -3.08 11.92 -11.00
CA MET A 441 -2.77 11.06 -9.87
C MET A 441 -2.14 9.79 -10.45
N PRO A 442 -1.20 9.17 -9.72
CA PRO A 442 -0.61 7.91 -10.16
C PRO A 442 -1.68 6.83 -10.31
N ARG A 443 -1.43 5.88 -11.21
CA ARG A 443 -2.28 4.70 -11.34
C ARG A 443 -1.86 3.67 -10.30
N MET A 444 -2.73 3.42 -9.33
CA MET A 444 -2.50 2.39 -8.31
C MET A 444 -2.83 1.00 -8.87
N ILE A 445 -1.83 0.13 -9.00
CA ILE A 445 -2.00 -1.24 -9.51
C ILE A 445 -1.59 -2.24 -8.42
N PRO A 446 -2.51 -3.09 -7.94
CA PRO A 446 -2.14 -4.22 -7.10
C PRO A 446 -1.49 -5.31 -7.97
N ILE A 447 -0.20 -5.55 -7.78
CA ILE A 447 0.54 -6.65 -8.37
C ILE A 447 1.18 -7.40 -7.20
N PRO A 448 0.53 -8.46 -6.69
CA PRO A 448 1.07 -9.22 -5.57
C PRO A 448 2.40 -9.87 -5.99
N PRO A 449 3.46 -9.80 -5.17
CA PRO A 449 4.69 -10.53 -5.42
C PRO A 449 4.43 -12.02 -5.62
N GLY A 450 5.10 -12.61 -6.61
CA GLY A 450 5.20 -14.05 -6.75
C GLY A 450 6.23 -14.66 -5.81
N MET A 451 6.16 -15.98 -5.66
CA MET A 451 7.19 -16.81 -5.04
C MET A 451 7.78 -17.73 -6.12
N GLU A 452 9.05 -18.07 -6.01
CA GLU A 452 9.65 -19.10 -6.85
C GLU A 452 9.26 -20.49 -6.32
N PHE A 453 8.62 -21.30 -7.18
CA PHE A 453 8.15 -22.65 -6.83
C PHE A 453 9.07 -23.78 -7.32
N SER A 454 10.22 -23.47 -7.93
CA SER A 454 11.15 -24.48 -8.50
C SER A 454 11.60 -25.54 -7.48
N HIS A 455 11.66 -25.17 -6.19
CA HIS A 455 12.01 -26.07 -5.08
C HIS A 455 10.79 -26.68 -4.35
N ILE A 456 9.57 -26.28 -4.73
CA ILE A 456 8.33 -26.73 -4.11
C ILE A 456 7.80 -27.89 -4.96
N VAL A 457 8.04 -29.12 -4.53
CA VAL A 457 7.36 -30.29 -5.09
C VAL A 457 5.98 -30.35 -4.44
N PRO A 458 4.88 -30.07 -5.17
CA PRO A 458 3.55 -30.26 -4.62
C PRO A 458 3.37 -31.75 -4.37
N HIS A 459 3.04 -32.13 -3.14
CA HIS A 459 2.42 -33.44 -2.94
C HIS A 459 0.95 -33.28 -3.28
N ASP A 460 0.54 -33.85 -4.41
CA ASP A 460 -0.88 -34.00 -4.74
C ASP A 460 -1.54 -34.74 -3.58
N VAL A 461 -2.34 -34.01 -2.81
CA VAL A 461 -3.19 -34.58 -1.77
C VAL A 461 -4.47 -35.00 -2.49
N ASP A 462 -4.43 -36.16 -3.15
CA ASP A 462 -5.66 -36.81 -3.60
C ASP A 462 -6.50 -37.12 -2.36
N LEU A 463 -7.58 -36.36 -2.20
CA LEU A 463 -8.47 -36.39 -1.04
C LEU A 463 -9.45 -37.59 -1.06
N ASP A 464 -9.34 -38.52 -2.00
CA ASP A 464 -10.34 -39.59 -2.21
C ASP A 464 -9.76 -41.03 -2.22
N SER A 465 -8.58 -41.27 -1.66
CA SER A 465 -8.09 -42.64 -1.47
C SER A 465 -7.77 -42.94 -0.01
N GLU A 466 -8.68 -43.65 0.67
CA GLU A 466 -8.47 -44.26 2.01
C GLU A 466 -7.43 -45.41 2.00
N GLU A 467 -6.59 -45.53 0.96
CA GLU A 467 -5.60 -46.62 0.80
C GLU A 467 -4.17 -46.12 0.51
N ALA A 468 -3.80 -44.90 0.94
CA ALA A 468 -2.40 -44.45 0.92
C ALA A 468 -1.69 -44.67 2.27
N ASN A 469 -1.78 -45.88 2.82
CA ASN A 469 -0.81 -46.35 3.80
C ASN A 469 0.36 -46.98 3.03
N GLU A 470 1.58 -46.49 3.32
CA GLU A 470 2.86 -47.09 2.93
C GLU A 470 3.25 -46.97 1.43
N VAL A 471 3.61 -45.76 1.00
CA VAL A 471 4.73 -45.62 0.05
C VAL A 471 5.83 -44.86 0.77
N GLY A 472 6.79 -45.62 1.31
CA GLY A 472 7.97 -45.08 1.99
C GLY A 472 8.78 -44.23 1.02
N SER A 473 8.89 -42.94 1.34
CA SER A 473 9.99 -42.13 0.86
C SER A 473 11.26 -42.66 1.53
N ASP A 474 12.05 -43.44 0.79
CA ASP A 474 13.33 -44.04 1.22
C ASP A 474 14.44 -42.99 1.47
N SER A 475 14.09 -41.70 1.54
CA SER A 475 15.00 -40.63 1.89
C SER A 475 15.05 -40.46 3.41
N PRO A 476 16.25 -40.35 4.01
CA PRO A 476 16.37 -40.09 5.44
C PRO A 476 15.70 -38.76 5.79
N ASP A 477 15.00 -38.73 6.93
CA ASP A 477 14.36 -37.50 7.41
C ASP A 477 15.41 -36.36 7.50
N PRO A 478 15.07 -35.13 7.08
CA PRO A 478 15.99 -34.00 7.13
C PRO A 478 16.54 -33.75 8.55
N PRO A 479 17.83 -33.41 8.72
CA PRO A 479 18.44 -33.22 10.05
C PRO A 479 17.70 -32.22 10.95
N VAL A 480 17.15 -31.15 10.34
CA VAL A 480 16.40 -30.11 11.04
C VAL A 480 15.15 -30.66 11.77
N TRP A 481 14.61 -31.79 11.32
CA TRP A 481 13.48 -32.43 11.97
C TRP A 481 13.86 -32.98 13.34
N ALA A 482 15.04 -33.61 13.46
CA ALA A 482 15.53 -34.10 14.75
C ALA A 482 15.77 -32.94 15.74
N ASP A 483 16.30 -31.82 15.25
CA ASP A 483 16.52 -30.62 16.05
C ASP A 483 15.23 -29.98 16.59
N ILE A 484 14.12 -30.13 15.88
CA ILE A 484 12.79 -29.69 16.31
C ILE A 484 12.16 -30.75 17.24
N MET A 485 12.15 -32.02 16.83
CA MET A 485 11.45 -33.09 17.55
C MET A 485 12.02 -33.35 18.94
N ARG A 486 13.32 -33.08 19.18
CA ARG A 486 13.94 -33.24 20.51
C ARG A 486 13.29 -32.40 21.61
N PHE A 487 12.54 -31.36 21.27
CA PHE A 487 11.83 -30.52 22.23
C PHE A 487 10.49 -31.11 22.68
N PHE A 488 9.97 -32.12 21.98
CA PHE A 488 8.61 -32.62 22.21
C PHE A 488 8.58 -33.94 22.97
N SER A 489 7.73 -34.00 24.00
CA SER A 489 7.43 -35.26 24.70
C SER A 489 6.59 -36.20 23.83
N ASN A 490 5.71 -35.64 22.98
CA ASN A 490 4.97 -36.39 21.97
C ASN A 490 5.10 -35.69 20.60
N PRO A 491 6.09 -36.10 19.77
CA PRO A 491 6.31 -35.51 18.45
C PRO A 491 5.20 -35.78 17.42
N ARG A 492 4.26 -36.70 17.70
CA ARG A 492 3.18 -37.06 16.76
C ARG A 492 2.00 -36.08 16.78
N LYS A 493 1.94 -35.17 17.76
CA LYS A 493 0.89 -34.15 17.79
C LYS A 493 1.05 -33.18 16.61
N PRO A 494 -0.06 -32.67 16.05
CA PRO A 494 -0.04 -31.57 15.09
C PRO A 494 0.83 -30.41 15.53
N MET A 495 1.57 -29.84 14.57
CA MET A 495 2.47 -28.71 14.83
C MET A 495 1.80 -27.39 14.48
N ILE A 496 1.74 -26.49 15.44
CA ILE A 496 1.48 -25.06 15.21
C ILE A 496 2.82 -24.41 14.91
N LEU A 497 3.05 -24.04 13.65
CA LEU A 497 4.31 -23.46 13.19
C LEU A 497 4.21 -21.93 13.11
N ALA A 498 5.14 -21.24 13.76
CA ALA A 498 5.40 -19.82 13.53
C ALA A 498 6.86 -19.61 13.10
N LEU A 499 7.05 -19.01 11.93
CA LEU A 499 8.36 -18.70 11.35
C LEU A 499 8.49 -17.20 11.15
N ALA A 500 9.31 -16.56 11.99
CA ALA A 500 9.52 -15.12 11.96
C ALA A 500 10.75 -14.70 12.76
N ARG A 501 11.35 -13.55 12.43
CA ARG A 501 12.41 -12.96 13.26
C ARG A 501 11.88 -12.60 14.66
N PRO A 502 12.73 -12.62 15.71
CA PRO A 502 12.35 -12.25 17.08
C PRO A 502 12.21 -10.73 17.22
N ASP A 503 11.32 -10.12 16.44
CA ASP A 503 11.02 -8.69 16.43
C ASP A 503 9.69 -8.41 17.14
N PRO A 504 9.57 -7.35 17.96
CA PRO A 504 8.32 -7.01 18.65
C PRO A 504 7.10 -6.89 17.73
N LYS A 505 7.28 -6.49 16.47
CA LYS A 505 6.20 -6.36 15.47
C LYS A 505 5.62 -7.70 15.06
N LYS A 506 6.42 -8.76 15.09
CA LYS A 506 5.99 -10.15 14.79
C LYS A 506 5.17 -10.76 15.93
N ASN A 507 5.20 -10.14 17.11
CA ASN A 507 4.25 -10.39 18.20
C ASN A 507 4.21 -11.87 18.67
N ILE A 508 5.34 -12.57 18.56
CA ILE A 508 5.48 -13.99 18.90
C ILE A 508 5.15 -14.25 20.38
N THR A 509 5.46 -13.28 21.26
CA THR A 509 5.16 -13.37 22.69
C THR A 509 3.66 -13.56 22.97
N THR A 510 2.79 -12.93 22.19
CA THR A 510 1.33 -13.08 22.33
C THR A 510 0.88 -14.47 21.91
N LEU A 511 1.47 -15.05 20.86
CA LEU A 511 1.20 -16.42 20.44
C LEU A 511 1.55 -17.42 21.54
N VAL A 512 2.74 -17.30 22.15
CA VAL A 512 3.17 -18.17 23.26
C VAL A 512 2.25 -18.02 24.47
N LYS A 513 1.85 -16.79 24.79
CA LYS A 513 0.89 -16.52 25.87
C LYS A 513 -0.46 -17.19 25.60
N ALA A 514 -1.02 -17.01 24.40
CA ALA A 514 -2.29 -17.60 24.01
C ALA A 514 -2.26 -19.13 24.04
N PHE A 515 -1.18 -19.74 23.55
CA PHE A 515 -0.97 -21.18 23.62
C PHE A 515 -0.85 -21.66 25.08
N GLY A 516 -0.09 -20.96 25.91
CA GLY A 516 0.12 -21.31 27.32
C GLY A 516 -1.15 -21.27 28.17
N GLU A 517 -2.04 -20.30 27.88
CA GLU A 517 -3.33 -20.12 28.58
C GLU A 517 -4.42 -21.11 28.14
N HIS A 518 -4.27 -21.78 26.98
CA HIS A 518 -5.29 -22.65 26.42
C HIS A 518 -4.97 -24.15 26.57
N HIS A 519 -5.40 -24.76 27.68
CA HIS A 519 -5.11 -26.16 28.00
C HIS A 519 -5.55 -27.17 26.93
N GLU A 520 -6.71 -26.98 26.30
CA GLU A 520 -7.17 -27.92 25.26
C GLU A 520 -6.26 -27.89 24.02
N LEU A 521 -5.79 -26.70 23.62
CA LEU A 521 -4.90 -26.55 22.47
C LEU A 521 -3.54 -27.23 22.72
N ARG A 522 -3.02 -27.11 23.94
CA ARG A 522 -1.82 -27.80 24.43
C ARG A 522 -1.96 -29.32 24.42
N ASN A 523 -3.15 -29.83 24.72
CA ASN A 523 -3.43 -31.26 24.65
C ASN A 523 -3.43 -31.76 23.21
N LEU A 524 -3.95 -30.96 22.27
CA LEU A 524 -4.11 -31.32 20.87
C LEU A 524 -2.84 -31.14 20.03
N ALA A 525 -2.04 -30.10 20.29
CA ALA A 525 -0.97 -29.68 19.39
C ALA A 525 0.33 -29.29 20.14
N ASN A 526 1.44 -29.32 19.41
CA ASN A 526 2.72 -28.75 19.82
C ASN A 526 2.94 -27.40 19.14
N LEU A 527 3.71 -26.50 19.76
CA LEU A 527 4.06 -25.19 19.20
C LEU A 527 5.52 -25.17 18.75
N THR A 528 5.80 -24.78 17.51
CA THR A 528 7.17 -24.63 16.98
C THR A 528 7.42 -23.19 16.59
N LEU A 529 8.47 -22.61 17.15
CA LEU A 529 8.88 -21.22 16.97
C LEU A 529 10.26 -21.16 16.31
N ILE A 530 10.29 -20.90 15.00
CA ILE A 530 11.53 -20.66 14.26
C ILE A 530 11.83 -19.15 14.32
N MET A 531 12.72 -18.76 15.24
CA MET A 531 12.94 -17.37 15.66
C MET A 531 14.34 -16.83 15.31
N GLY A 532 14.76 -16.97 14.06
CA GLY A 532 16.11 -16.57 13.65
C GLY A 532 17.21 -17.45 14.28
N ASN A 533 18.46 -17.14 13.95
CA ASN A 533 19.62 -17.86 14.48
C ASN A 533 20.21 -17.16 15.71
N ARG A 534 20.66 -17.93 16.70
CA ARG A 534 21.28 -17.39 17.92
C ARG A 534 22.33 -18.34 18.50
N ASP A 535 23.45 -17.77 18.94
CA ASP A 535 24.45 -18.47 19.76
C ASP A 535 24.21 -18.17 21.25
N VAL A 536 24.40 -16.90 21.62
CA VAL A 536 24.23 -16.33 22.97
C VAL A 536 23.20 -15.19 22.92
N ILE A 537 22.21 -15.20 23.81
CA ILE A 537 21.10 -14.22 23.79
C ILE A 537 21.60 -12.81 24.14
N ASP A 538 22.56 -12.72 25.07
CA ASP A 538 23.09 -11.44 25.55
C ASP A 538 23.94 -10.70 24.51
N GLU A 539 24.42 -11.42 23.48
CA GLU A 539 25.20 -10.85 22.37
C GLU A 539 24.31 -10.37 21.21
N MET A 540 23.00 -10.65 21.27
CA MET A 540 22.05 -10.19 20.26
C MET A 540 21.74 -8.71 20.43
N SER A 541 21.15 -8.09 19.38
CA SER A 541 20.58 -6.74 19.53
C SER A 541 19.63 -6.69 20.73
N SER A 542 19.65 -5.59 21.48
CA SER A 542 18.85 -5.42 22.71
C SER A 542 17.36 -5.70 22.49
N THR A 543 16.84 -5.38 21.30
CA THR A 543 15.45 -5.63 20.93
C THR A 543 15.17 -7.12 20.71
N ASN A 544 15.96 -7.79 19.87
CA ASN A 544 15.78 -9.22 19.60
C ASN A 544 16.01 -10.09 20.84
N GLY A 545 17.06 -9.78 21.60
CA GLY A 545 17.37 -10.47 22.86
C GLY A 545 16.24 -10.33 23.89
N ALA A 546 15.62 -9.14 24.00
CA ALA A 546 14.47 -8.92 24.88
C ALA A 546 13.24 -9.74 24.48
N VAL A 547 12.95 -9.89 23.19
CA VAL A 547 11.84 -10.72 22.69
C VAL A 547 12.08 -12.19 23.02
N LEU A 548 13.26 -12.73 22.70
CA LEU A 548 13.61 -14.11 23.02
C LEU A 548 13.58 -14.38 24.53
N THR A 549 14.15 -13.48 25.33
CA THR A 549 14.09 -13.56 26.80
C THR A 549 12.64 -13.58 27.29
N SER A 550 11.76 -12.78 26.69
CA SER A 550 10.33 -12.76 27.03
C SER A 550 9.65 -14.08 26.67
N VAL A 551 9.95 -14.65 25.50
CA VAL A 551 9.44 -15.97 25.09
C VAL A 551 9.88 -17.06 26.07
N LEU A 552 11.15 -17.10 26.47
CA LEU A 552 11.66 -18.08 27.44
C LEU A 552 10.97 -17.94 28.81
N LYS A 553 10.77 -16.71 29.29
CA LYS A 553 10.01 -16.44 30.52
C LYS A 553 8.57 -16.92 30.44
N LEU A 554 7.93 -16.84 29.27
CA LEU A 554 6.57 -17.34 29.07
C LEU A 554 6.52 -18.87 29.04
N ILE A 555 7.49 -19.52 28.39
CA ILE A 555 7.62 -20.98 28.38
C ILE A 555 7.75 -21.51 29.81
N ASP A 556 8.60 -20.89 30.62
CA ASP A 556 8.77 -21.22 32.02
C ASP A 556 7.49 -20.97 32.83
N LYS A 557 6.90 -19.77 32.71
CA LYS A 557 5.69 -19.37 33.43
C LYS A 557 4.51 -20.33 33.22
N TYR A 558 4.31 -20.85 32.01
CA TYR A 558 3.18 -21.71 31.67
C TYR A 558 3.52 -23.21 31.68
N ASP A 559 4.75 -23.57 32.10
CA ASP A 559 5.27 -24.95 32.12
C ASP A 559 5.08 -25.66 30.77
N LEU A 560 5.67 -25.08 29.72
CA LEU A 560 5.50 -25.53 28.33
C LEU A 560 6.63 -26.46 27.85
N TYR A 561 7.45 -26.97 28.76
CA TYR A 561 8.49 -27.94 28.45
C TYR A 561 7.88 -29.21 27.85
N GLY A 562 8.50 -29.75 26.79
CA GLY A 562 7.95 -30.91 26.07
C GLY A 562 6.84 -30.58 25.07
N GLN A 563 6.40 -29.31 24.97
CA GLN A 563 5.29 -28.87 24.10
C GLN A 563 5.68 -27.75 23.15
N VAL A 564 6.78 -27.02 23.42
CA VAL A 564 7.24 -25.89 22.61
C VAL A 564 8.66 -26.15 22.09
N ALA A 565 8.85 -26.09 20.77
CA ALA A 565 10.15 -26.15 20.11
C ALA A 565 10.65 -24.76 19.71
N TYR A 566 11.92 -24.48 19.95
CA TYR A 566 12.57 -23.20 19.61
C TYR A 566 14.04 -23.43 19.25
N PRO A 567 14.34 -24.11 18.13
CA PRO A 567 15.71 -24.47 17.74
C PRO A 567 16.62 -23.23 17.66
N LYS A 568 17.91 -23.42 17.92
CA LYS A 568 18.90 -22.33 17.93
C LYS A 568 19.29 -21.86 16.54
N HIS A 569 19.37 -22.78 15.60
CA HIS A 569 19.84 -22.53 14.24
C HIS A 569 18.92 -23.22 13.23
N HIS A 570 18.85 -22.62 12.05
CA HIS A 570 18.30 -23.19 10.83
C HIS A 570 19.01 -22.55 9.64
N LYS A 571 19.09 -23.28 8.53
CA LYS A 571 19.55 -22.76 7.24
C LYS A 571 18.35 -22.38 6.38
N GLN A 572 18.55 -21.46 5.46
CA GLN A 572 17.50 -21.08 4.52
C GLN A 572 17.02 -22.27 3.67
N SER A 573 17.95 -23.16 3.29
CA SER A 573 17.64 -24.40 2.56
C SER A 573 16.77 -25.39 3.34
N GLU A 574 16.73 -25.28 4.68
CA GLU A 574 15.95 -26.17 5.56
C GLU A 574 14.52 -25.67 5.78
N VAL A 575 14.22 -24.41 5.42
CA VAL A 575 12.87 -23.82 5.59
C VAL A 575 11.77 -24.62 4.87
N PRO A 576 11.95 -25.05 3.60
CA PRO A 576 11.08 -26.02 2.94
C PRO A 576 10.75 -27.25 3.78
N ASP A 577 11.78 -27.87 4.37
CA ASP A 577 11.63 -29.10 5.15
C ASP A 577 10.86 -28.85 6.45
N ILE A 578 10.97 -27.65 7.02
CA ILE A 578 10.19 -27.24 8.20
C ILE A 578 8.71 -27.11 7.86
N TYR A 579 8.36 -26.49 6.73
CA TYR A 579 6.97 -26.44 6.26
C TYR A 579 6.45 -27.86 5.97
N ARG A 580 7.28 -28.72 5.34
CA ARG A 580 6.91 -30.12 5.07
C ARG A 580 6.65 -30.92 6.35
N LEU A 581 7.44 -30.69 7.41
CA LEU A 581 7.21 -31.30 8.72
C LEU A 581 5.86 -30.85 9.33
N ALA A 582 5.53 -29.56 9.20
CA ALA A 582 4.25 -29.03 9.66
C ALA A 582 3.08 -29.68 8.92
N ALA A 583 3.17 -29.83 7.60
CA ALA A 583 2.14 -30.46 6.79
C ALA A 583 2.00 -31.95 7.13
N ARG A 584 3.13 -32.67 7.29
CA ARG A 584 3.17 -34.09 7.65
C ARG A 584 2.52 -34.38 9.00
N THR A 585 2.61 -33.46 9.96
CA THR A 585 1.95 -33.58 11.27
C THR A 585 0.48 -33.14 11.24
N LYS A 586 -0.08 -32.76 10.07
CA LYS A 586 -1.41 -32.16 9.94
C LYS A 586 -1.56 -30.88 10.77
N GLY A 587 -0.49 -30.10 10.79
CA GLY A 587 -0.36 -28.86 11.55
C GLY A 587 -1.00 -27.64 10.89
N VAL A 588 -0.68 -26.47 11.42
CA VAL A 588 -1.16 -25.17 10.95
C VAL A 588 -0.02 -24.15 11.00
N PHE A 589 0.05 -23.26 10.02
CA PHE A 589 0.97 -22.12 10.04
C PHE A 589 0.29 -20.87 10.62
N ILE A 590 0.99 -20.16 11.52
CA ILE A 590 0.47 -18.95 12.16
C ILE A 590 1.37 -17.75 11.88
N ASN A 591 0.75 -16.66 11.42
CA ASN A 591 1.34 -15.33 11.39
C ASN A 591 0.57 -14.38 12.33
N CYS A 592 1.12 -14.15 13.52
CA CYS A 592 0.53 -13.31 14.56
C CYS A 592 1.02 -11.86 14.59
N ALA A 593 1.68 -11.38 13.53
CA ALA A 593 2.23 -10.03 13.47
C ALA A 593 1.15 -8.97 13.72
N TYR A 594 1.51 -7.86 14.38
CA TYR A 594 0.56 -6.76 14.59
C TYR A 594 0.01 -6.26 13.26
N ILE A 595 0.90 -6.11 12.27
CA ILE A 595 0.63 -5.81 10.87
C ILE A 595 1.61 -6.61 10.01
N GLU A 596 1.10 -7.28 8.99
CA GLU A 596 1.90 -7.97 7.97
C GLU A 596 1.68 -7.28 6.62
N PRO A 597 2.66 -6.55 6.05
CA PRO A 597 2.44 -5.79 4.82
C PRO A 597 2.03 -6.64 3.63
N PHE A 598 2.59 -7.84 3.51
CA PHE A 598 2.24 -8.82 2.48
C PHE A 598 2.16 -10.23 3.08
N GLY A 599 3.28 -10.73 3.57
CA GLY A 599 3.38 -12.05 4.20
C GLY A 599 3.85 -13.14 3.24
N LEU A 600 5.07 -13.02 2.71
CA LEU A 600 5.68 -14.08 1.87
C LEU A 600 5.65 -15.46 2.53
N THR A 601 5.85 -15.51 3.86
CA THR A 601 5.78 -16.76 4.62
C THR A 601 4.40 -17.42 4.61
N LEU A 602 3.33 -16.65 4.39
CA LEU A 602 1.99 -17.21 4.18
C LEU A 602 1.90 -17.88 2.82
N ILE A 603 2.38 -17.24 1.76
CA ILE A 603 2.40 -17.85 0.42
C ILE A 603 3.26 -19.11 0.42
N GLU A 604 4.43 -19.06 1.07
CA GLU A 604 5.29 -20.23 1.28
C GLU A 604 4.52 -21.36 1.98
N ALA A 605 3.92 -21.09 3.14
CA ALA A 605 3.18 -22.10 3.89
C ALA A 605 2.02 -22.70 3.07
N ALA A 606 1.24 -21.85 2.39
CA ALA A 606 0.14 -22.28 1.52
C ALA A 606 0.62 -23.19 0.39
N ALA A 607 1.78 -22.88 -0.21
CA ALA A 607 2.37 -23.67 -1.29
C ALA A 607 2.76 -25.09 -0.85
N TYR A 608 3.05 -25.29 0.44
CA TYR A 608 3.27 -26.61 1.05
C TYR A 608 1.99 -27.25 1.62
N GLY A 609 0.81 -26.72 1.29
CA GLY A 609 -0.49 -27.27 1.69
C GLY A 609 -0.85 -27.03 3.15
N LEU A 610 -0.18 -26.09 3.85
CA LEU A 610 -0.50 -25.80 5.24
C LEU A 610 -1.75 -24.94 5.36
N PRO A 611 -2.73 -25.33 6.21
CA PRO A 611 -3.73 -24.40 6.71
C PRO A 611 -3.05 -23.21 7.39
N MET A 612 -3.58 -22.01 7.20
CA MET A 612 -2.99 -20.78 7.72
C MET A 612 -3.93 -20.01 8.63
N VAL A 613 -3.38 -19.41 9.68
CA VAL A 613 -4.05 -18.41 10.51
C VAL A 613 -3.18 -17.16 10.51
N ALA A 614 -3.67 -16.07 9.91
CA ALA A 614 -2.92 -14.83 9.79
C ALA A 614 -3.63 -13.64 10.43
N THR A 615 -2.85 -12.61 10.76
CA THR A 615 -3.36 -11.32 11.20
C THR A 615 -4.31 -10.69 10.18
N GLN A 616 -5.41 -10.09 10.66
CA GLN A 616 -6.35 -9.34 9.82
C GLN A 616 -5.84 -7.94 9.43
N ASN A 617 -4.65 -7.55 9.89
CA ASN A 617 -4.10 -6.22 9.63
C ASN A 617 -2.97 -6.30 8.60
N GLY A 618 -3.21 -5.78 7.39
CA GLY A 618 -2.24 -5.75 6.30
C GLY A 618 -2.57 -6.75 5.20
N GLY A 619 -1.56 -7.11 4.39
CA GLY A 619 -1.72 -7.91 3.19
C GLY A 619 -2.36 -9.31 3.32
N PRO A 620 -2.33 -10.02 4.47
CA PRO A 620 -2.95 -11.35 4.55
C PRO A 620 -4.45 -11.39 4.25
N VAL A 621 -5.19 -10.28 4.44
CA VAL A 621 -6.63 -10.22 4.15
C VAL A 621 -6.91 -10.44 2.67
N ASP A 622 -6.04 -9.92 1.81
CA ASP A 622 -6.20 -10.05 0.36
C ASP A 622 -5.70 -11.43 -0.12
N ILE A 623 -4.72 -12.04 0.56
CA ILE A 623 -4.27 -13.42 0.30
C ILE A 623 -5.42 -14.43 0.54
N HIS A 624 -6.16 -14.29 1.64
CA HIS A 624 -7.28 -15.18 1.98
C HIS A 624 -8.49 -15.04 1.05
N ARG A 625 -8.64 -13.90 0.35
CA ARG A 625 -9.76 -13.67 -0.58
C ARG A 625 -9.43 -14.10 -2.02
N GLY A 626 -8.16 -14.26 -2.34
CA GLY A 626 -7.68 -14.71 -3.63
C GLY A 626 -7.39 -16.22 -3.70
N SER A 627 -7.45 -16.93 -2.57
CA SER A 627 -7.33 -18.40 -2.48
C SER A 627 -8.67 -19.10 -2.66
#